data_AF-A0A820JYT3-F1
#
_entry.id   AF-A0A820JYT3-F1
#
_cell.length_a   1.000
_cell.length_b   1.000
_cell.length_c   1.000
_cell.angle_alpha   90.00
_cell.angle_beta   90.00
_cell.angle_gamma   90.00
#
_symmetry.space_group_name_H-M   'P 1'
#
loop_
_entity.id
_entity.type
_entity.pdbx_description
1 polymer ?
#
loop_
_entity_poly.entity_id
_entity_poly.type
_entity_poly.pdbx_seq_one_letter_code
_entity_poly.pdbx_strand_id
1 'polypeptide(L)'
;DVVSTYIGTSIEQFQKITLDNFRAQIHFIVSLLTEHRFISALRTNFYTRGDLGSNNFVTFPVIYPQQVDSTQSSSILNETCQCDRTNNCIYPAGIYNQSRSITPNEVFSLDASPLFMIPGFQVGCVPQNALFQSTLECFYNQTCLDIVISLTGALRTVSPLNISNSNSRFSPTTTVAVLFD
;
A
#
# COMPACT_ATOMS: atom_id res chain seq x y z
N ASP A 1 -19.93 -3.30 48.41
CA ASP A 1 -20.54 -4.03 47.30
C ASP A 1 -19.61 -3.95 46.08
N VAL A 2 -18.61 -4.83 46.03
CA VAL A 2 -17.46 -4.74 45.10
C VAL A 2 -17.86 -5.02 43.65
N VAL A 3 -18.87 -5.88 43.47
CA VAL A 3 -19.40 -6.28 42.17
C VAL A 3 -20.12 -5.10 41.49
N SER A 4 -20.90 -4.33 42.25
CA SER A 4 -21.58 -3.14 41.73
C SER A 4 -20.60 -2.05 41.27
N THR A 5 -19.50 -1.85 42.01
CA THR A 5 -18.45 -0.88 41.63
C THR A 5 -17.71 -1.33 40.37
N TYR A 6 -17.37 -2.61 40.27
CA TYR A 6 -16.70 -3.17 39.08
C TYR A 6 -17.56 -3.01 37.83
N ILE A 7 -18.84 -3.40 37.91
CA ILE A 7 -19.80 -3.27 36.80
C ILE A 7 -19.92 -1.79 36.37
N GLY A 8 -20.03 -0.85 37.31
CA GLY A 8 -20.06 0.58 37.01
C GLY A 8 -18.83 1.05 36.24
N THR A 9 -17.63 0.71 36.72
CA THR A 9 -16.38 1.09 36.05
C THR A 9 -16.22 0.48 34.66
N SER A 10 -16.65 -0.77 34.45
CA SER A 10 -16.60 -1.42 33.14
C SER A 10 -17.57 -0.78 32.15
N ILE A 11 -18.77 -0.37 32.61
CA ILE A 11 -19.74 0.34 31.77
C ILE A 11 -19.21 1.71 31.36
N GLU A 12 -18.64 2.48 32.29
CA GLU A 12 -18.05 3.79 32.00
C GLU A 12 -16.88 3.69 31.01
N GLN A 13 -16.01 2.70 31.19
CA GLN A 13 -14.92 2.42 30.24
C GLN A 13 -15.45 2.04 28.86
N PHE A 14 -16.45 1.16 28.79
CA PHE A 14 -17.07 0.77 27.53
C PHE A 14 -17.69 1.95 26.81
N GLN A 15 -18.45 2.80 27.53
CA GLN A 15 -19.06 4.00 26.97
C GLN A 15 -18.01 4.96 26.42
N LYS A 16 -16.92 5.18 27.17
CA LYS A 16 -15.82 6.05 26.75
C LYS A 16 -15.12 5.52 25.49
N ILE A 17 -14.72 4.25 25.50
CA ILE A 17 -14.04 3.62 24.35
C ILE A 17 -14.93 3.64 23.12
N THR A 18 -16.23 3.36 23.28
CA THR A 18 -17.18 3.37 22.17
C THR A 18 -17.33 4.77 21.57
N LEU A 19 -17.41 5.80 22.42
CA LEU A 19 -17.50 7.19 21.96
C LEU A 19 -16.23 7.65 21.24
N ASP A 20 -15.06 7.30 21.78
CA ASP A 20 -13.76 7.62 21.19
C ASP A 20 -13.60 6.94 19.82
N ASN A 21 -13.96 5.66 19.73
CA ASN A 21 -13.97 4.92 18.46
C ASN A 21 -14.93 5.53 17.42
N PHE A 22 -16.11 5.96 17.86
CA PHE A 22 -17.08 6.58 16.95
C PHE A 22 -16.56 7.93 16.42
N ARG A 23 -15.99 8.78 17.28
CA ARG A 23 -15.36 10.04 16.86
C ARG A 23 -14.23 9.79 15.88
N ALA A 24 -13.38 8.82 16.19
CA ALA A 24 -12.28 8.41 15.33
C ALA A 24 -12.76 8.04 13.91
N GLN A 25 -13.80 7.23 13.80
CA GLN A 25 -14.38 6.86 12.50
C GLN A 25 -14.94 8.06 11.73
N ILE A 26 -15.63 8.98 12.42
CA ILE A 26 -16.13 10.21 11.79
C ILE A 26 -14.98 11.08 11.27
N HIS A 27 -13.91 11.28 12.05
CA HIS A 27 -12.73 12.04 11.59
C HIS A 27 -12.08 11.42 10.35
N PHE A 28 -11.99 10.08 10.30
CA PHE A 28 -11.51 9.39 9.12
C PHE A 28 -12.39 9.62 7.88
N ILE A 29 -13.71 9.52 8.03
CA ILE A 29 -14.67 9.80 6.94
C ILE A 29 -14.54 11.25 6.47
N VAL A 30 -14.47 12.21 7.39
CA VAL A 30 -14.29 13.63 7.06
C VAL A 30 -13.01 13.84 6.25
N SER A 31 -11.89 13.22 6.64
CA SER A 31 -10.62 13.28 5.89
C SER A 31 -10.77 12.79 4.44
N LEU A 32 -11.47 11.65 4.24
CA LEU A 32 -11.75 11.10 2.90
C LEU A 32 -12.57 12.08 2.04
N LEU A 33 -13.58 12.72 2.64
CA LEU A 33 -14.53 13.58 1.94
C LEU A 33 -13.93 14.96 1.62
N THR A 34 -13.19 15.58 2.54
CA THR A 34 -12.63 16.92 2.33
C THR A 34 -11.65 16.99 1.16
N GLU A 35 -11.03 15.87 0.83
CA GLU A 35 -10.03 15.79 -0.22
C GLU A 35 -10.51 14.99 -1.45
N HIS A 36 -11.76 14.47 -1.43
CA HIS A 36 -12.30 13.54 -2.43
C HIS A 36 -11.35 12.35 -2.75
N ARG A 37 -10.62 11.86 -1.74
CA ARG A 37 -9.57 10.85 -1.95
C ARG A 37 -10.13 9.44 -1.77
N PHE A 38 -9.96 8.59 -2.77
CA PHE A 38 -10.03 7.14 -2.57
C PHE A 38 -8.71 6.66 -1.96
N ILE A 39 -8.60 6.76 -0.63
CA ILE A 39 -7.46 6.24 0.11
C ILE A 39 -7.61 4.73 0.20
N SER A 40 -6.70 3.96 -0.42
CA SER A 40 -6.60 2.55 -0.08
C SER A 40 -6.04 2.42 1.33
N ALA A 41 -6.66 1.62 2.19
CA ALA A 41 -6.13 1.35 3.53
C ALA A 41 -4.76 0.64 3.50
N LEU A 42 -4.42 0.04 2.35
CA LEU A 42 -3.08 -0.47 2.05
C LEU A 42 -2.21 0.71 1.58
N ARG A 43 -0.95 0.74 2.01
CA ARG A 43 0.05 1.83 1.82
C ARG A 43 0.48 2.05 0.35
N THR A 44 -0.44 1.94 -0.61
CA THR A 44 -0.17 1.97 -2.05
C THR A 44 -0.28 3.36 -2.66
N ASN A 45 -0.86 4.35 -1.97
CA ASN A 45 -0.89 5.74 -2.43
C ASN A 45 -0.86 6.76 -1.29
N PHE A 46 -1.56 6.43 -0.20
CA PHE A 46 -1.55 7.19 1.04
C PHE A 46 -1.39 6.22 2.22
N TYR A 47 -0.84 6.70 3.32
CA TYR A 47 -0.99 6.02 4.60
C TYR A 47 -1.73 6.91 5.57
N THR A 48 -2.61 6.30 6.36
CA THR A 48 -3.34 7.01 7.41
C THR A 48 -2.77 6.60 8.74
N ARG A 49 -2.41 7.59 9.57
CA ARG A 49 -1.99 7.40 10.95
C ARG A 49 -3.08 7.91 11.87
N GLY A 50 -3.59 7.03 12.74
CA GLY A 50 -4.39 7.43 13.89
C GLY A 50 -3.47 7.78 15.06
N ASP A 51 -3.67 8.94 15.68
CA ASP A 51 -3.07 9.25 16.97
C ASP A 51 -4.00 8.78 18.09
N LEU A 52 -3.61 7.68 18.73
CA LEU A 52 -4.39 7.00 19.79
C LEU A 52 -4.67 7.92 21.00
N GLY A 53 -3.92 9.01 21.16
CA GLY A 53 -4.14 9.99 22.24
C GLY A 53 -5.11 11.12 21.90
N SER A 54 -5.40 11.37 20.61
CA SER A 54 -6.17 12.55 20.18
C SER A 54 -7.37 12.24 19.28
N ASN A 55 -7.64 10.97 18.96
CA ASN A 55 -8.70 10.54 18.02
C ASN A 55 -8.63 11.22 16.64
N ASN A 56 -7.46 11.78 16.30
CA ASN A 56 -7.22 12.44 15.01
C ASN A 56 -6.57 11.46 14.03
N PHE A 57 -7.04 11.50 12.79
CA PHE A 57 -6.44 10.79 11.67
C PHE A 57 -5.71 11.79 10.80
N VAL A 58 -4.44 11.50 10.51
CA VAL A 58 -3.65 12.27 9.56
C VAL A 58 -3.29 11.36 8.41
N THR A 59 -3.55 11.83 7.19
CA THR A 59 -3.22 11.14 5.96
C THR A 59 -1.98 11.77 5.36
N PHE A 60 -1.03 10.93 4.95
CA PHE A 60 0.21 11.36 4.32
C PHE A 60 0.35 10.70 2.94
N PRO A 61 0.77 11.45 1.91
CA PRO A 61 1.10 10.86 0.61
C PRO A 61 2.30 9.94 0.75
N VAL A 62 2.25 8.80 0.07
CA VAL A 62 3.45 7.97 -0.09
C VAL A 62 4.33 8.62 -1.16
N ILE A 63 5.62 8.71 -0.87
CA ILE A 63 6.60 9.23 -1.82
C ILE A 63 7.34 8.03 -2.40
N TYR A 64 7.36 7.91 -3.73
CA TYR A 64 8.13 6.88 -4.43
C TYR A 64 9.39 7.52 -5.05
N PRO A 65 10.60 7.05 -4.75
CA PRO A 65 11.79 7.51 -5.47
C PRO A 65 11.72 7.00 -6.91
N GLN A 66 11.94 7.91 -7.86
CA GLN A 66 12.09 7.52 -9.25
C GLN A 66 13.44 6.83 -9.45
N GLN A 67 13.44 5.71 -10.19
CA GLN A 67 14.70 5.14 -10.69
C GLN A 67 15.32 6.17 -11.64
N VAL A 68 16.37 6.84 -11.19
CA VAL A 68 17.16 7.73 -12.04
C VAL A 68 17.91 6.84 -13.03
N ASP A 69 17.60 6.98 -14.32
CA ASP A 69 18.41 6.42 -15.40
C ASP A 69 19.80 7.07 -15.30
N SER A 70 20.84 6.26 -15.12
CA SER A 70 22.22 6.69 -14.85
C SER A 70 22.88 7.46 -16.01
N THR A 71 22.13 7.69 -17.10
CA THR A 71 22.56 8.43 -18.28
C THR A 71 22.16 9.91 -18.29
N GLN A 72 21.34 10.39 -17.34
CA GLN A 72 21.00 11.82 -17.24
C GLN A 72 21.73 12.53 -16.10
N SER A 73 22.67 13.39 -16.49
CA SER A 73 23.46 14.25 -15.62
C SER A 73 22.62 15.32 -14.91
N SER A 74 22.59 15.25 -13.57
CA SER A 74 22.68 16.39 -12.64
C SER A 74 21.93 17.67 -13.02
N SER A 75 20.62 17.74 -12.71
CA SER A 75 19.97 19.02 -12.33
C SER A 75 18.58 18.90 -11.69
N ILE A 76 18.09 17.70 -11.36
CA ILE A 76 16.78 17.56 -10.70
C ILE A 76 16.88 16.63 -9.49
N LEU A 77 17.00 17.24 -8.31
CA LEU A 77 16.63 16.64 -7.02
C LEU A 77 15.09 16.46 -6.88
N ASN A 78 14.31 16.64 -7.97
CA ASN A 78 12.86 16.92 -7.95
C ASN A 78 11.96 15.97 -8.78
N GLU A 79 12.26 14.69 -8.94
CA GLU A 79 11.26 13.75 -9.50
C GLU A 79 11.00 12.58 -8.54
N THR A 80 10.94 12.87 -7.24
CA THR A 80 10.22 11.97 -6.34
C THR A 80 8.73 12.05 -6.67
N CYS A 81 8.08 10.91 -6.91
CA CYS A 81 6.65 10.95 -7.07
C CYS A 81 5.97 11.14 -5.74
N GLN A 82 5.12 12.16 -5.66
CA GLN A 82 4.30 12.45 -4.50
C GLN A 82 2.83 12.35 -4.90
N CYS A 83 2.11 11.41 -4.30
CA CYS A 83 0.74 11.09 -4.70
C CYS A 83 -0.31 12.17 -4.36
N ASP A 84 0.09 13.22 -3.65
CA ASP A 84 -0.68 14.45 -3.46
C ASP A 84 -0.50 15.46 -4.61
N ARG A 85 0.55 15.31 -5.44
CA ARG A 85 0.85 16.21 -6.56
C ARG A 85 0.58 15.61 -7.93
N THR A 86 0.82 14.31 -8.09
CA THR A 86 0.74 13.65 -9.40
C THR A 86 0.04 12.29 -9.29
N ASN A 87 -0.87 12.03 -10.24
CA ASN A 87 -1.63 10.78 -10.29
C ASN A 87 -1.07 9.76 -11.29
N ASN A 88 -0.13 10.17 -12.15
CA ASN A 88 0.38 9.37 -13.27
C ASN A 88 1.67 8.61 -12.94
N CYS A 89 2.13 8.68 -11.69
CA CYS A 89 3.35 7.98 -11.33
C CYS A 89 3.12 6.49 -11.17
N ILE A 90 3.97 5.73 -11.83
CA ILE A 90 3.93 4.28 -11.85
C ILE A 90 5.38 3.79 -11.72
N TYR A 91 5.58 2.81 -10.87
CA TYR A 91 6.88 2.25 -10.53
C TYR A 91 6.81 0.73 -10.43
N PRO A 92 7.91 0.04 -10.77
CA PRO A 92 8.01 -1.39 -10.55
C PRO A 92 7.77 -1.73 -9.08
N ALA A 93 6.95 -2.74 -8.83
CA ALA A 93 6.61 -3.16 -7.47
C ALA A 93 7.77 -3.91 -6.83
N GLY A 94 8.05 -3.59 -5.57
CA GLY A 94 9.10 -4.25 -4.78
C GLY A 94 8.64 -4.54 -3.35
N ILE A 95 9.25 -5.57 -2.77
CA ILE A 95 9.16 -5.87 -1.34
C ILE A 95 10.41 -5.31 -0.69
N TYR A 96 10.23 -4.46 0.31
CA TYR A 96 11.31 -3.74 0.99
C TYR A 96 11.40 -4.19 2.45
N ASN A 97 12.63 -4.24 2.98
CA ASN A 97 12.82 -4.46 4.41
C ASN A 97 12.41 -3.18 5.16
N GLN A 98 11.45 -3.28 6.06
CA GLN A 98 11.00 -2.14 6.86
C GLN A 98 11.98 -1.92 8.02
N SER A 99 13.19 -1.45 7.72
CA SER A 99 14.26 -1.24 8.73
C SER A 99 14.27 0.16 9.34
N ARG A 100 13.40 1.10 8.92
CA ARG A 100 13.36 2.47 9.45
C ARG A 100 12.06 2.74 10.20
N SER A 101 12.20 3.21 11.44
CA SER A 101 11.12 3.82 12.23
C SER A 101 10.53 4.97 11.44
N ILE A 102 9.23 4.87 11.10
CA ILE A 102 8.51 5.90 10.36
C ILE A 102 8.31 7.10 11.29
N THR A 103 9.17 8.10 11.21
CA THR A 103 8.86 9.41 11.80
C THR A 103 7.86 10.16 10.90
N PRO A 104 7.02 11.06 11.46
CA PRO A 104 5.96 11.76 10.71
C PRO A 104 6.43 12.56 9.48
N ASN A 105 7.73 12.86 9.41
CA ASN A 105 8.35 13.70 8.39
C ASN A 105 9.32 12.93 7.48
N GLU A 106 9.52 11.63 7.72
CA GLU A 106 10.30 10.81 6.81
C GLU A 106 9.44 10.44 5.61
N VAL A 107 9.78 11.11 4.51
CA VAL A 107 9.68 10.59 3.14
C VAL A 107 9.91 9.08 3.21
N PHE A 108 9.00 8.28 2.67
CA PHE A 108 9.28 6.86 2.40
C PHE A 108 10.28 6.83 1.24
N SER A 109 11.48 7.34 1.45
CA SER A 109 12.54 7.21 0.48
C SER A 109 12.86 5.71 0.47
N LEU A 110 12.52 5.03 -0.63
CA LEU A 110 13.03 3.70 -0.92
C LEU A 110 14.53 3.81 -1.25
N ASP A 111 15.31 4.52 -0.42
CA ASP A 111 16.78 4.53 -0.45
C ASP A 111 17.30 3.13 -0.08
N ALA A 112 16.44 2.27 0.47
CA ALA A 112 16.70 0.86 0.64
C ALA A 112 16.47 0.12 -0.68
N SER A 113 17.50 -0.56 -1.16
CA SER A 113 17.35 -1.53 -2.25
C SER A 113 16.23 -2.53 -1.92
N PRO A 114 15.34 -2.83 -2.86
CA PRO A 114 14.28 -3.82 -2.68
C PRO A 114 14.89 -5.17 -2.33
N LEU A 115 14.29 -5.89 -1.38
CA LEU A 115 14.62 -7.30 -1.12
C LEU A 115 14.29 -8.17 -2.33
N PHE A 116 13.19 -7.82 -3.00
CA PHE A 116 12.72 -8.50 -4.19
C PHE A 116 11.88 -7.56 -5.04
N MET A 117 12.14 -7.49 -6.33
CA MET A 117 11.25 -6.84 -7.30
C MET A 117 10.28 -7.86 -7.85
N ILE A 118 8.99 -7.56 -7.81
CA ILE A 118 7.94 -8.44 -8.32
C ILE A 118 7.88 -8.25 -9.84
N PRO A 119 8.32 -9.22 -10.65
CA PRO A 119 8.37 -9.06 -12.11
C PRO A 119 6.99 -8.76 -12.67
N GLY A 120 6.94 -7.75 -13.55
CA GLY A 120 5.72 -7.36 -14.24
C GLY A 120 4.73 -6.53 -13.41
N PHE A 121 4.82 -6.56 -12.08
CA PHE A 121 3.87 -5.87 -11.23
C PHE A 121 4.27 -4.41 -11.02
N GLN A 122 3.31 -3.50 -11.09
CA GLN A 122 3.51 -2.07 -10.94
C GLN A 122 2.71 -1.53 -9.75
N VAL A 123 3.24 -0.51 -9.10
CA VAL A 123 2.58 0.28 -8.05
C VAL A 123 2.57 1.74 -8.45
N GLY A 124 1.64 2.52 -7.90
CA GLY A 124 1.52 3.93 -8.24
C GLY A 124 0.42 4.62 -7.46
N CYS A 125 0.38 5.94 -7.60
CA CYS A 125 -0.53 6.81 -6.84
C CYS A 125 -2.01 6.52 -7.08
N VAL A 126 -2.34 5.99 -8.25
CA VAL A 126 -3.65 5.41 -8.54
C VAL A 126 -3.46 3.90 -8.72
N PRO A 127 -3.82 3.08 -7.72
CA PRO A 127 -3.60 1.63 -7.77
C PRO A 127 -4.23 0.97 -9.00
N GLN A 128 -5.38 1.47 -9.46
CA GLN A 128 -6.03 1.00 -10.67
C GLN A 128 -5.16 1.21 -11.93
N ASN A 129 -4.59 2.42 -12.09
CA ASN A 129 -3.76 2.74 -13.25
C ASN A 129 -2.47 1.90 -13.25
N ALA A 130 -1.85 1.74 -12.08
CA ALA A 130 -0.68 0.88 -11.94
C ALA A 130 -1.01 -0.59 -12.22
N LEU A 131 -2.15 -1.08 -11.70
CA LEU A 131 -2.61 -2.44 -11.97
C LEU A 131 -2.81 -2.67 -13.46
N PHE A 132 -3.47 -1.75 -14.16
CA PHE A 132 -3.69 -1.84 -15.61
C PHE A 132 -2.39 -1.89 -16.43
N GLN A 133 -1.32 -1.25 -15.94
CA GLN A 133 0.00 -1.33 -16.56
C GLN A 133 0.84 -2.51 -16.08
N SER A 134 0.38 -3.24 -15.06
CA SER A 134 1.04 -4.45 -14.59
C SER A 134 0.81 -5.61 -15.55
N THR A 135 1.71 -6.57 -15.55
CA THR A 135 1.55 -7.91 -16.12
C THR A 135 1.44 -8.94 -14.99
N LEU A 136 1.06 -10.17 -15.33
CA LEU A 136 0.84 -11.24 -14.35
C LEU A 136 1.98 -12.25 -14.33
N GLU A 137 3.16 -11.90 -14.85
CA GLU A 137 4.32 -12.80 -15.00
C GLU A 137 4.66 -13.57 -13.73
N CYS A 138 4.71 -12.88 -12.57
CA CYS A 138 4.98 -13.53 -11.28
C CYS A 138 3.97 -14.62 -10.94
N PHE A 139 2.70 -14.46 -11.32
CA PHE A 139 1.64 -15.43 -11.03
C PHE A 139 1.78 -16.72 -11.82
N TYR A 140 2.56 -16.74 -12.91
CA TYR A 140 2.86 -17.96 -13.66
C TYR A 140 4.18 -18.63 -13.22
N ASN A 141 4.94 -18.01 -12.32
CA ASN A 141 6.25 -18.47 -11.89
C ASN A 141 6.22 -18.88 -10.41
N GLN A 142 6.28 -20.19 -10.14
CA GLN A 142 6.28 -20.74 -8.78
C GLN A 142 7.37 -20.11 -7.91
N THR A 143 8.60 -19.96 -8.43
CA THR A 143 9.71 -19.36 -7.70
C THR A 143 9.42 -17.91 -7.30
N CYS A 144 8.76 -17.14 -8.17
CA CYS A 144 8.35 -15.79 -7.84
C CYS A 144 7.34 -15.77 -6.69
N LEU A 145 6.29 -16.61 -6.79
CA LEU A 145 5.28 -16.74 -5.75
C LEU A 145 5.88 -17.18 -4.40
N ASP A 146 6.80 -18.13 -4.41
CA ASP A 146 7.47 -18.63 -3.21
C ASP A 146 8.25 -17.51 -2.50
N ILE A 147 8.95 -16.66 -3.25
CA ILE A 147 9.67 -15.51 -2.70
C ILE A 147 8.69 -14.50 -2.10
N VAL A 148 7.60 -14.18 -2.81
CA VAL A 148 6.57 -13.24 -2.32
C VAL A 148 5.92 -13.77 -1.04
N ILE A 149 5.55 -15.06 -1.00
CA ILE A 149 4.93 -15.70 0.17
C ILE A 149 5.89 -15.67 1.36
N SER A 150 7.16 -16.05 1.13
CA SER A 150 8.21 -16.07 2.15
C SER A 150 8.42 -14.67 2.77
N LEU A 151 8.51 -13.63 1.94
CA LEU A 151 8.78 -12.28 2.41
C LEU A 151 7.57 -11.59 3.04
N THR A 152 6.34 -11.96 2.65
CA THR A 152 5.11 -11.35 3.18
C THR A 152 4.54 -12.09 4.39
N GLY A 153 5.03 -13.29 4.70
CA GLY A 153 4.45 -14.15 5.73
C GLY A 153 3.02 -14.59 5.40
N ALA A 154 2.65 -14.61 4.12
CA ALA A 154 1.33 -15.02 3.69
C ALA A 154 1.08 -16.49 4.09
N LEU A 155 0.06 -16.72 4.91
CA LEU A 155 -0.28 -18.06 5.41
C LEU A 155 -0.94 -18.97 4.36
N ARG A 156 -1.16 -18.47 3.14
CA ARG A 156 -1.84 -19.20 2.06
C ARG A 156 -0.86 -19.51 0.94
N THR A 157 -0.84 -20.78 0.55
CA THR A 157 -0.17 -21.21 -0.68
C THR A 157 -0.97 -20.72 -1.88
N VAL A 158 -0.32 -19.92 -2.73
CA VAL A 158 -0.85 -19.52 -4.03
C VAL A 158 -0.25 -20.48 -5.05
N SER A 159 -1.10 -21.23 -5.76
CA SER A 159 -0.65 -22.04 -6.89
C SER A 159 -0.45 -21.14 -8.11
N PRO A 160 0.60 -21.39 -8.92
CA PRO A 160 0.87 -20.62 -10.11
C PRO A 160 -0.25 -20.85 -11.13
N LEU A 161 -0.54 -19.80 -11.88
CA LEU A 161 -1.38 -19.88 -13.06
C LEU A 161 -0.73 -20.83 -14.06
N ASN A 162 -1.55 -21.67 -14.70
CA ASN A 162 -1.05 -22.76 -15.52
C ASN A 162 -0.60 -22.26 -16.91
N ILE A 163 0.72 -22.16 -17.14
CA ILE A 163 1.32 -21.92 -18.48
C ILE A 163 1.06 -23.11 -19.43
N SER A 164 0.93 -24.34 -18.90
CA SER A 164 0.90 -25.56 -19.71
C SER A 164 -0.42 -25.84 -20.42
N ASN A 165 -1.46 -25.03 -20.18
CA ASN A 165 -2.63 -25.00 -21.05
C ASN A 165 -2.28 -24.14 -22.27
N SER A 166 -1.92 -24.80 -23.37
CA SER A 166 -1.70 -24.26 -24.72
C SER A 166 -2.87 -23.43 -25.31
N ASN A 167 -3.92 -23.15 -24.54
CA ASN A 167 -5.10 -22.36 -24.90
C ASN A 167 -5.16 -21.00 -24.16
N SER A 168 -4.11 -20.56 -23.47
CA SER A 168 -4.11 -19.20 -22.91
C SER A 168 -4.17 -18.18 -24.04
N ARG A 169 -5.26 -17.39 -24.11
CA ARG A 169 -5.44 -16.30 -25.07
C ARG A 169 -4.41 -15.18 -24.90
N PHE A 170 -3.84 -15.06 -23.70
CA PHE A 170 -2.96 -13.97 -23.32
C PHE A 170 -1.60 -14.50 -22.83
N SER A 171 -0.54 -13.77 -23.18
CA SER A 171 0.81 -14.04 -22.69
C SER A 171 0.92 -13.65 -21.22
N PRO A 172 1.80 -14.28 -20.42
CA PRO A 172 2.14 -13.79 -19.07
C PRO A 172 2.57 -12.32 -19.04
N THR A 173 3.19 -11.84 -20.11
CA THR A 173 3.63 -10.44 -20.30
C THR A 173 2.52 -9.51 -20.82
N THR A 174 1.31 -10.02 -21.04
CA THR A 174 0.16 -9.18 -21.39
C THR A 174 -0.23 -8.32 -20.19
N THR A 175 -0.42 -7.02 -20.42
CA THR A 175 -0.85 -6.11 -19.37
C THR A 175 -2.27 -6.40 -18.93
N VAL A 176 -2.57 -6.13 -17.67
CA VAL A 176 -3.90 -6.36 -17.11
C VAL A 176 -4.96 -5.55 -17.84
N ALA A 177 -4.64 -4.34 -18.35
CA ALA A 177 -5.57 -3.55 -19.16
C ALA A 177 -6.16 -4.36 -20.33
N VAL A 178 -5.30 -5.05 -21.08
CA VAL A 178 -5.69 -5.85 -22.26
C VAL A 178 -6.56 -7.06 -21.87
N LEU A 179 -6.54 -7.48 -20.60
CA LEU A 179 -7.41 -8.56 -20.11
C LEU A 179 -8.85 -8.08 -19.86
N PHE A 180 -9.06 -6.77 -19.73
CA PHE A 180 -10.36 -6.13 -19.50
C PHE A 180 -11.02 -5.58 -20.78
N ASP A 181 -10.27 -5.54 -21.89
CA ASP A 181 -10.75 -5.15 -23.23
C ASP A 181 -11.32 -6.35 -24.02
#